data_AF-C7FBF7-F1
#
_entry.id   AF-C7FBF7-F1
#
_cell.length_a   1.000
_cell.length_b   1.000
_cell.length_c   1.000
_cell.angle_alpha   90.00
_cell.angle_beta   90.00
_cell.angle_gamma   90.00
#
_symmetry.space_group_name_H-M   'P 1'
#
loop_
_entity.id
_entity.type
_entity.pdbx_description
1 polymer ?
#
loop_
_entity_poly.entity_id
_entity_poly.type
_entity_poly.pdbx_seq_one_letter_code
_entity_poly.pdbx_strand_id
1 'polypeptide(L)'
;DILRYPFNVIVSSVIDECGCEKKVVGRFFNSMIMVYSDNGKFSEVVEVFEYMKNNEVKIDEKTCTLHLLNLKRCDQMELARDFFSLMVESGIDVVTVYSLTVVVTVLCCNGEITRARELVEEMGLVKGVKANIVTFKSMIGCCVKRWDFEELDLVLKLMEKESVMLIS
;
A
#
# COMPACT_ATOMS: atom_id res chain seq x y z
N ASP A 1 -16.60 4.14 22.45
CA ASP A 1 -15.76 4.82 21.45
C ASP A 1 -14.44 4.05 21.36
N ILE A 2 -14.25 3.27 20.31
CA ILE A 2 -13.11 2.34 20.15
C ILE A 2 -11.78 3.12 20.06
N LEU A 3 -11.84 4.38 19.61
CA LEU A 3 -10.69 5.27 19.47
C LEU A 3 -10.09 5.76 20.82
N ARG A 4 -10.78 5.52 21.94
CA ARG A 4 -10.29 5.93 23.28
C ARG A 4 -9.31 4.96 23.91
N TYR A 5 -9.28 3.71 23.47
CA TYR A 5 -8.47 2.67 24.09
C TYR A 5 -7.34 2.24 23.16
N PRO A 6 -6.12 2.05 23.69
CA PRO A 6 -5.02 1.47 22.93
C PRO A 6 -5.40 0.11 22.34
N PHE A 7 -4.89 -0.21 21.15
CA PHE A 7 -5.21 -1.44 20.43
C PHE A 7 -4.93 -2.69 21.27
N ASN A 8 -3.82 -2.75 21.99
CA ASN A 8 -3.45 -3.87 22.84
C ASN A 8 -4.51 -4.20 23.92
N VAL A 9 -5.19 -3.19 24.49
CA VAL A 9 -6.27 -3.37 25.48
C VAL A 9 -7.52 -3.95 24.83
N ILE A 10 -7.82 -3.52 23.60
CA ILE A 10 -8.96 -4.02 22.82
C ILE A 10 -8.72 -5.47 22.40
N VAL A 11 -7.51 -5.81 21.96
CA VAL A 11 -7.15 -7.17 21.57
C VAL A 11 -7.29 -8.15 22.73
N SER A 12 -6.73 -7.84 23.90
CA SER A 12 -6.78 -8.73 25.06
C SER A 12 -8.20 -9.00 25.54
N SER A 13 -9.09 -8.03 25.40
CA SER A 13 -10.50 -8.19 25.81
C SER A 13 -11.34 -8.96 24.77
N VAL A 14 -11.11 -8.72 23.48
CA VAL A 14 -11.95 -9.31 22.42
C VAL A 14 -11.57 -10.75 22.08
N ILE A 15 -10.29 -11.11 22.17
CA ILE A 15 -9.80 -12.41 21.68
C ILE A 15 -9.82 -13.50 22.75
N ASP A 16 -9.45 -13.18 24.00
CA ASP A 16 -9.38 -14.18 25.07
C ASP A 16 -10.77 -14.62 25.57
N GLU A 17 -11.80 -13.80 25.37
CA GLU A 17 -13.14 -14.05 25.93
C GLU A 17 -14.14 -14.73 24.98
N CYS A 18 -13.97 -14.62 23.66
CA CYS A 18 -15.11 -14.80 22.76
C CYS A 18 -15.14 -16.09 21.92
N GLY A 19 -14.09 -16.93 21.90
CA GLY A 19 -14.07 -18.19 21.12
C GLY A 19 -14.47 -18.01 19.64
N CYS A 20 -14.29 -16.81 19.09
CA CYS A 20 -14.85 -16.40 17.82
C CYS A 20 -14.11 -17.04 16.63
N GLU A 21 -14.84 -17.30 15.55
CA GLU A 21 -14.22 -17.76 14.30
C GLU A 21 -13.19 -16.75 13.79
N LYS A 22 -12.04 -17.25 13.31
CA LYS A 22 -10.96 -16.42 12.72
C LYS A 22 -11.46 -15.43 11.65
N LYS A 23 -12.54 -15.77 10.91
CA LYS A 23 -13.17 -14.89 9.91
C LYS A 23 -13.87 -13.68 10.53
N VAL A 24 -14.51 -13.85 11.69
CA VAL A 24 -15.16 -12.75 12.42
C VAL A 24 -14.11 -11.80 12.97
N VAL A 25 -13.07 -12.36 13.58
CA VAL A 25 -11.90 -11.63 14.09
C VAL A 25 -11.22 -10.84 12.96
N GLY A 26 -11.02 -11.44 11.79
CA GLY A 26 -10.47 -10.76 10.62
C GLY A 26 -11.31 -9.58 10.14
N ARG A 27 -12.64 -9.71 10.09
CA ARG A 27 -13.53 -8.59 9.71
C ARG A 27 -13.46 -7.45 10.73
N PHE A 28 -13.39 -7.78 12.01
CA PHE A 28 -13.27 -6.80 13.08
C PHE A 28 -11.97 -5.98 12.93
N PHE A 29 -10.82 -6.64 12.78
CA PHE A 29 -9.55 -5.93 12.63
C PHE A 29 -9.42 -5.14 11.34
N ASN A 30 -9.94 -5.63 10.20
CA ASN A 30 -10.00 -4.83 8.98
C ASN A 30 -10.82 -3.54 9.20
N SER A 31 -11.92 -3.62 9.96
CA SER A 31 -12.71 -2.45 10.33
C SER A 31 -11.93 -1.49 11.24
N MET A 32 -11.13 -2.02 12.17
CA MET A 32 -10.26 -1.20 13.03
C MET A 32 -9.19 -0.46 12.21
N ILE A 33 -8.55 -1.13 11.24
CA ILE A 33 -7.59 -0.48 10.34
C ILE A 33 -8.26 0.69 9.62
N MET A 34 -9.45 0.49 9.06
CA MET A 34 -10.19 1.56 8.38
C MET A 34 -10.52 2.72 9.31
N VAL A 35 -11.05 2.43 10.50
CA VAL A 35 -11.42 3.45 11.50
C VAL A 35 -10.19 4.24 11.97
N TYR A 36 -9.08 3.57 12.30
CA TYR A 36 -7.85 4.25 12.71
C TYR A 36 -7.25 5.08 11.56
N SER A 37 -7.22 4.52 10.35
CA SER A 37 -6.77 5.22 9.15
C SER A 37 -7.55 6.51 8.96
N ASP A 38 -8.88 6.46 8.94
CA ASP A 38 -9.74 7.63 8.71
C ASP A 38 -9.60 8.71 9.79
N ASN A 39 -9.14 8.35 10.99
CA ASN A 39 -8.90 9.26 12.11
C ASN A 39 -7.43 9.71 12.25
N GLY A 40 -6.56 9.38 11.29
CA GLY A 40 -5.15 9.77 11.32
C GLY A 40 -4.30 9.02 12.35
N LYS A 41 -4.82 7.92 12.90
CA LYS A 41 -4.17 7.07 13.90
C LYS A 41 -3.29 6.02 13.22
N PHE A 42 -2.29 6.48 12.48
CA PHE A 42 -1.52 5.64 11.56
C PHE A 42 -0.60 4.64 12.29
N SER A 43 -0.09 5.00 13.48
CA SER A 43 0.64 4.07 14.35
C SER A 43 -0.20 2.86 14.73
N GLU A 44 -1.46 3.09 15.10
CA GLU A 44 -2.40 2.05 15.50
C GLU A 44 -2.79 1.16 14.31
N VAL A 45 -2.78 1.69 13.07
CA VAL A 45 -2.94 0.85 11.86
C VAL A 45 -1.80 -0.15 11.73
N VAL A 46 -0.55 0.28 11.96
CA VAL A 46 0.63 -0.60 11.92
C VAL A 46 0.53 -1.67 13.00
N GLU A 47 0.16 -1.31 14.23
CA GLU A 47 -0.03 -2.26 15.33
C GLU A 47 -1.07 -3.34 14.99
N VAL A 48 -2.22 -2.94 14.42
CA VAL A 48 -3.27 -3.90 14.00
C VAL A 48 -2.76 -4.80 12.87
N PHE A 49 -2.08 -4.24 11.88
CA PHE A 49 -1.53 -4.98 10.74
C PHE A 49 -0.53 -6.05 11.20
N GLU A 50 0.43 -5.68 12.06
CA GLU A 50 1.42 -6.61 12.61
C GLU A 50 0.78 -7.69 13.47
N TYR A 51 -0.21 -7.33 14.29
CA TYR A 51 -0.95 -8.31 15.06
C TYR A 51 -1.65 -9.32 14.17
N MET A 52 -2.35 -8.86 13.12
CA MET A 52 -3.03 -9.75 12.17
C MET A 52 -2.02 -10.67 11.46
N LYS A 53 -0.87 -10.15 11.04
CA LYS A 53 0.23 -10.93 10.45
C LYS A 53 0.72 -12.01 11.42
N ASN A 54 1.08 -11.64 12.64
CA ASN A 54 1.70 -12.54 13.62
C ASN A 54 0.74 -13.62 14.14
N ASN A 55 -0.57 -13.39 14.07
CA ASN A 55 -1.61 -14.33 14.48
C ASN A 55 -2.29 -15.04 13.31
N GLU A 56 -1.73 -14.94 12.10
CA GLU A 56 -2.26 -15.56 10.87
C GLU A 56 -3.73 -15.20 10.60
N VAL A 57 -4.14 -13.98 10.98
CA VAL A 57 -5.46 -13.46 10.70
C VAL A 57 -5.44 -12.82 9.31
N LYS A 58 -6.37 -13.25 8.44
CA LYS A 58 -6.43 -12.75 7.07
C LYS A 58 -6.62 -11.23 7.04
N ILE A 59 -5.68 -10.55 6.40
CA ILE A 59 -5.74 -9.12 6.05
C ILE A 59 -6.41 -9.01 4.68
N ASP A 60 -7.33 -8.06 4.51
CA ASP A 60 -7.98 -7.79 3.22
C ASP A 60 -7.10 -6.84 2.39
N GLU A 61 -6.80 -7.21 1.15
CA GLU A 61 -5.97 -6.41 0.24
C GLU A 61 -6.57 -5.02 -0.02
N LYS A 62 -7.91 -4.90 0.02
CA LYS A 62 -8.61 -3.63 -0.15
C LYS A 62 -8.39 -2.70 1.02
N THR A 63 -8.39 -3.23 2.24
CA THR A 63 -8.11 -2.46 3.46
C THR A 63 -6.74 -1.78 3.38
N CYS A 64 -5.71 -2.53 2.98
CA CYS A 64 -4.36 -2.00 2.81
C CYS A 64 -4.29 -0.92 1.72
N THR A 65 -4.95 -1.16 0.58
CA THR A 65 -4.99 -0.19 -0.53
C THR A 65 -5.71 1.10 -0.12
N LEU A 66 -6.81 1.01 0.64
CA LEU A 66 -7.54 2.17 1.15
C LEU A 66 -6.70 2.97 2.15
N HIS A 67 -5.95 2.29 3.03
CA HIS A 67 -5.04 2.97 3.93
C HIS A 67 -3.95 3.75 3.18
N LEU A 68 -3.33 3.15 2.16
CA LEU A 68 -2.36 3.84 1.29
C LEU A 68 -2.96 5.07 0.59
N LEU A 69 -4.17 4.94 0.06
CA LEU A 69 -4.90 6.07 -0.54
C LEU A 69 -5.14 7.19 0.47
N ASN A 70 -5.46 6.83 1.71
CA ASN A 70 -5.69 7.81 2.77
C ASN A 70 -4.39 8.51 3.19
N LEU A 71 -3.29 7.77 3.36
CA LEU A 71 -1.97 8.37 3.63
C LEU A 71 -1.57 9.36 2.54
N LYS A 72 -1.76 8.98 1.27
CA LYS A 72 -1.56 9.89 0.12
C LYS A 72 -2.44 11.14 0.22
N ARG A 73 -3.74 11.00 0.57
CA ARG A 73 -4.68 12.13 0.71
C ARG A 73 -4.29 13.07 1.85
N CYS A 74 -3.73 12.53 2.93
CA CYS A 74 -3.24 13.28 4.09
C CYS A 74 -1.79 13.79 3.92
N ASP A 75 -1.23 13.72 2.71
CA ASP A 75 0.15 14.12 2.39
C ASP A 75 1.22 13.40 3.24
N GLN A 76 0.90 12.20 3.74
CA GLN A 76 1.78 11.35 4.54
C GLN A 76 2.58 10.41 3.63
N MET A 77 3.40 10.99 2.75
CA MET A 77 4.09 10.24 1.70
C MET A 77 5.12 9.25 2.26
N GLU A 78 5.87 9.66 3.28
CA GLU A 78 6.83 8.80 3.99
C GLU A 78 6.14 7.56 4.58
N LEU A 79 5.06 7.76 5.34
CA LEU A 79 4.29 6.67 5.94
C LEU A 79 3.67 5.74 4.88
N ALA A 80 3.26 6.28 3.73
CA ALA A 80 2.73 5.45 2.64
C ALA A 80 3.79 4.51 2.07
N ARG A 81 5.05 4.96 1.98
CA ARG A 81 6.16 4.10 1.57
C ARG A 81 6.48 3.06 2.63
N ASP A 82 6.58 3.47 3.89
CA ASP A 82 6.89 2.57 5.00
C ASP A 82 5.84 1.47 5.16
N PHE A 83 4.56 1.82 5.08
CA PHE A 83 3.47 0.85 5.12
C PHE A 83 3.50 -0.10 3.90
N PHE A 84 3.84 0.40 2.71
CA PHE A 84 3.97 -0.48 1.55
C PHE A 84 5.16 -1.44 1.67
N SER A 85 6.31 -0.99 2.17
CA SER A 85 7.44 -1.86 2.48
C SER A 85 7.04 -2.95 3.48
N LEU A 86 6.31 -2.57 4.54
CA LEU A 86 5.75 -3.52 5.51
C LEU A 86 4.84 -4.56 4.83
N MET A 87 3.98 -4.15 3.89
CA MET A 87 3.15 -5.09 3.11
C MET A 87 4.01 -6.07 2.30
N VAL A 88 5.05 -5.58 1.62
CA VAL A 88 5.93 -6.39 0.76
C VAL A 88 6.73 -7.42 1.57
N GLU A 89 7.28 -6.98 2.70
CA GLU A 89 8.07 -7.76 3.65
C GLU A 89 7.22 -8.70 4.51
N SER A 90 5.91 -8.46 4.59
CA SER A 90 5.00 -9.30 5.37
C SER A 90 4.95 -10.75 4.89
N GLY A 91 5.28 -11.00 3.62
CA GLY A 91 5.09 -12.30 2.97
C GLY A 91 3.64 -12.66 2.71
N ILE A 92 2.69 -11.78 3.08
CA ILE A 92 1.26 -11.96 2.83
C ILE A 92 0.96 -11.50 1.41
N ASP A 93 0.12 -12.26 0.70
CA ASP A 93 -0.37 -11.93 -0.65
C ASP A 93 -1.44 -10.82 -0.60
N VAL A 94 -1.04 -9.63 -0.18
CA VAL A 94 -1.88 -8.41 -0.10
C VAL A 94 -1.45 -7.31 -1.07
N VAL A 95 -0.29 -7.46 -1.71
CA VAL A 95 0.23 -6.48 -2.67
C VAL A 95 -0.47 -6.69 -4.01
N THR A 96 -1.16 -5.66 -4.48
CA THR A 96 -1.84 -5.65 -5.78
C THR A 96 -1.33 -4.52 -6.67
N VAL A 97 -1.71 -4.56 -7.95
CA VAL A 97 -1.45 -3.46 -8.90
C VAL A 97 -2.03 -2.13 -8.41
N TYR A 98 -3.11 -2.15 -7.63
CA TYR A 98 -3.72 -0.93 -7.07
C TYR A 98 -2.83 -0.32 -5.99
N SER A 99 -2.39 -1.09 -5.01
CA SER A 99 -1.47 -0.62 -3.96
C SER A 99 -0.14 -0.15 -4.56
N LEU A 100 0.39 -0.88 -5.55
CA LEU A 100 1.60 -0.47 -6.29
C LEU A 100 1.40 0.88 -6.98
N THR A 101 0.28 1.06 -7.69
CA THR A 101 -0.03 2.32 -8.39
C THR A 101 -0.11 3.50 -7.43
N VAL A 102 -0.68 3.31 -6.24
CA VAL A 102 -0.75 4.36 -5.22
C VAL A 102 0.64 4.81 -4.79
N VAL A 103 1.51 3.87 -4.43
CA VAL A 103 2.85 4.15 -3.91
C VAL A 103 3.78 4.69 -4.99
N VAL A 104 3.70 4.18 -6.22
CA VAL A 104 4.37 4.78 -7.39
C VAL A 104 3.95 6.23 -7.57
N THR A 105 2.65 6.53 -7.44
CA THR A 105 2.18 7.92 -7.55
C THR A 105 2.73 8.79 -6.42
N VAL A 106 2.80 8.27 -5.19
CA VAL A 106 3.39 8.96 -4.04
C VAL A 106 4.87 9.30 -4.30
N LEU A 107 5.66 8.31 -4.73
CA LEU A 107 7.07 8.50 -5.11
C LEU A 107 7.23 9.55 -6.22
N CYS A 108 6.38 9.48 -7.25
CA CYS A 108 6.37 10.48 -8.32
C CYS A 108 6.06 11.89 -7.81
N CYS A 109 5.08 12.05 -6.92
CA CYS A 109 4.75 13.34 -6.31
C CYS A 109 5.93 13.91 -5.52
N ASN A 110 6.65 13.06 -4.78
CA ASN A 110 7.88 13.43 -4.07
C ASN A 110 9.08 13.70 -4.99
N GLY A 111 9.01 13.32 -6.27
CA GLY A 111 10.12 13.47 -7.21
C GLY A 111 11.12 12.34 -7.22
N GLU A 112 10.80 11.25 -6.54
CA GLU A 112 11.59 10.04 -6.46
C GLU A 112 11.29 9.13 -7.66
N ILE A 113 11.36 9.68 -8.88
CA ILE A 113 10.93 8.99 -10.11
C ILE A 113 11.78 7.75 -10.40
N THR A 114 13.09 7.83 -10.21
CA THR A 114 14.00 6.68 -10.34
C THR A 114 13.60 5.56 -9.37
N ARG A 115 13.27 5.91 -8.12
CA ARG A 115 12.81 4.94 -7.12
C ARG A 115 11.46 4.33 -7.51
N ALA A 116 10.56 5.13 -8.07
CA ALA A 116 9.29 4.65 -8.60
C ALA A 116 9.48 3.61 -9.71
N ARG A 117 10.43 3.84 -10.62
CA ARG A 117 10.77 2.88 -11.70
C ARG A 117 11.34 1.59 -11.13
N GLU A 118 12.34 1.69 -10.25
CA GLU A 118 12.94 0.53 -9.59
C GLU A 118 11.89 -0.32 -8.88
N LEU A 119 10.92 0.32 -8.20
CA LEU A 119 9.84 -0.39 -7.53
C LEU A 119 8.94 -1.16 -8.50
N VAL A 120 8.61 -0.59 -9.65
CA VAL A 120 7.82 -1.29 -10.68
C VAL A 120 8.59 -2.51 -11.20
N GLU A 121 9.88 -2.36 -11.48
CA GLU A 121 10.73 -3.47 -11.94
C GLU A 121 10.83 -4.58 -10.88
N GLU A 122 11.06 -4.21 -9.62
CA GLU A 122 11.14 -5.15 -8.50
C GLU A 122 9.84 -5.93 -8.32
N MET A 123 8.69 -5.25 -8.33
CA MET A 123 7.39 -5.87 -8.14
C MET A 123 7.01 -6.79 -9.29
N GLY A 124 7.35 -6.42 -10.53
CA GLY A 124 7.17 -7.28 -11.70
C GLY A 124 8.04 -8.54 -11.66
N LEU A 125 9.30 -8.42 -11.26
CA LEU A 125 10.27 -9.52 -11.24
C LEU A 125 10.08 -10.47 -10.05
N VAL A 126 9.92 -9.94 -8.84
CA VAL A 126 9.94 -10.72 -7.60
C VAL A 126 8.55 -11.18 -7.20
N LYS A 127 7.53 -10.33 -7.36
CA LYS A 127 6.15 -10.59 -6.91
C LYS A 127 5.20 -10.91 -8.06
N GLY A 128 5.62 -10.75 -9.32
CA GLY A 128 4.76 -10.95 -10.49
C GLY A 128 3.65 -9.91 -10.63
N VAL A 129 3.70 -8.80 -9.88
CA VAL A 129 2.70 -7.74 -9.92
C VAL A 129 3.04 -6.78 -11.06
N LYS A 130 2.33 -6.91 -12.18
CA LYS A 130 2.53 -6.08 -13.36
C LYS A 130 1.90 -4.71 -13.19
N ALA A 131 2.64 -3.66 -13.50
CA ALA A 131 2.09 -2.31 -13.54
C ALA A 131 1.10 -2.17 -14.70
N ASN A 132 0.18 -1.21 -14.57
CA ASN A 132 -0.81 -0.94 -15.62
C ASN A 132 -0.61 0.46 -16.20
N ILE A 133 -1.44 0.80 -17.19
CA ILE A 133 -1.38 2.09 -17.86
C ILE A 133 -1.53 3.29 -16.91
N VAL A 134 -2.24 3.14 -15.80
CA VAL A 134 -2.42 4.21 -14.79
C VAL A 134 -1.11 4.45 -14.03
N THR A 135 -0.39 3.37 -13.70
CA THR A 135 0.94 3.43 -13.10
C THR A 135 1.91 4.20 -14.01
N PHE A 136 2.04 3.78 -15.27
CA PHE A 136 2.95 4.40 -16.23
C PHE A 136 2.55 5.84 -16.59
N LYS A 137 1.26 6.14 -16.71
CA LYS A 137 0.78 7.53 -16.90
C LYS A 137 1.23 8.46 -15.77
N SER A 138 1.23 7.97 -14.53
CA SER A 138 1.68 8.74 -13.36
C SER A 138 3.18 9.05 -13.43
N MET A 139 3.98 8.05 -13.82
CA MET A 139 5.43 8.18 -14.01
C MET A 139 5.79 9.13 -15.15
N ILE A 140 5.20 8.93 -16.34
CA ILE A 140 5.41 9.80 -17.51
C ILE A 140 5.03 11.24 -17.17
N GLY A 141 3.88 11.44 -16.52
CA GLY A 141 3.43 12.76 -16.08
C GLY A 141 4.41 13.43 -15.11
N CYS A 142 5.08 12.65 -14.26
CA CYS A 142 6.13 13.15 -13.37
C CYS A 142 7.38 13.59 -14.15
N CYS A 143 7.89 12.73 -15.03
CA CYS A 143 9.06 13.03 -15.87
C CYS A 143 8.86 14.31 -16.67
N VAL A 144 7.72 14.43 -17.35
CA VAL A 144 7.39 15.61 -18.18
C VAL A 144 7.27 16.88 -17.33
N LYS A 145 6.62 16.82 -16.16
CA LYS A 145 6.51 17.98 -15.26
C LYS A 145 7.86 18.46 -14.75
N ARG A 146 8.83 17.56 -14.60
CA ARG A 146 10.17 17.83 -14.07
C ARG A 146 11.23 18.02 -15.14
N TRP A 147 10.87 17.90 -16.43
CA TRP A 147 11.79 17.95 -17.56
C TRP A 147 12.89 16.86 -17.49
N ASP A 148 12.57 15.73 -16.86
CA ASP A 148 13.47 14.58 -16.70
C ASP A 148 13.27 13.60 -17.86
N PHE A 149 13.85 13.93 -19.01
CA PHE A 149 13.72 13.12 -20.23
C PHE A 149 14.59 11.85 -20.21
N GLU A 150 15.67 11.86 -19.44
CA GLU A 150 16.51 10.67 -19.25
C GLU A 150 15.71 9.57 -18.57
N GLU A 151 15.01 9.90 -17.48
CA GLU A 151 14.15 8.95 -16.79
C GLU A 151 12.89 8.62 -17.62
N LEU A 152 12.35 9.57 -18.38
CA LEU A 152 11.23 9.31 -19.30
C LEU A 152 11.56 8.19 -20.29
N ASP A 153 12.74 8.22 -20.90
CA ASP A 153 13.19 7.19 -21.85
C ASP A 153 13.29 5.82 -21.17
N LEU A 154 13.72 5.76 -19.91
CA LEU A 154 13.76 4.53 -19.13
C LEU A 154 12.35 4.01 -18.79
N VAL A 155 11.43 4.90 -18.41
CA VAL A 155 10.03 4.57 -18.14
C VAL A 155 9.34 4.02 -19.38
N LEU A 156 9.55 4.62 -20.55
CA LEU A 156 8.97 4.16 -21.82
C LEU A 156 9.51 2.78 -22.21
N LYS A 157 10.82 2.54 -22.08
CA LYS A 157 11.41 1.21 -22.32
C LYS A 157 10.85 0.15 -21.37
N LEU A 158 10.65 0.49 -20.10
CA LEU A 158 10.04 -0.42 -19.13
C LEU A 158 8.57 -0.73 -19.49
N MET A 159 7.82 0.29 -19.90
CA MET A 159 6.42 0.15 -20.33
C MET A 159 6.28 -0.79 -21.55
N GLU A 160 7.17 -0.65 -22.55
CA GLU A 160 7.24 -1.54 -23.71
C GLU A 160 7.60 -2.98 -23.30
N LYS A 161 8.58 -3.15 -22.41
CA LYS A 161 8.99 -4.45 -21.87
C LYS A 161 7.83 -5.15 -21.14
N GLU A 162 7.00 -4.42 -20.41
CA GLU A 162 5.80 -4.96 -19.77
C GLU A 162 4.60 -5.13 -20.71
N SER A 163 4.75 -4.79 -22.00
CA SER A 163 3.69 -4.86 -23.02
C SER A 163 2.46 -4.00 -22.70
N VAL A 164 2.65 -2.87 -22.01
CA VAL A 164 1.57 -1.91 -21.72
C VAL A 164 1.58 -0.84 -22.82
N MET A 165 0.46 -0.66 -23.53
CA MET A 165 0.37 0.27 -24.67
C MET A 165 -0.29 1.59 -24.26
N LEU A 166 0.26 2.73 -24.70
CA LEU A 166 -0.48 4.00 -24.70
C LEU A 166 -1.52 3.92 -25.81
N ILE A 167 -2.81 3.94 -25.46
CA ILE A 167 -3.84 4.21 -26.46
C ILE A 167 -3.66 5.68 -26.84
N SER A 168 -3.22 5.91 -28.07
CA SER A 168 -3.03 7.23 -28.71
C SER A 168 -4.34 8.00 -28.82
#